data_AF-I0WM44-F1
#
_entry.id   AF-I0WM44-F1
#
_cell.length_a   1.000
_cell.length_b   1.000
_cell.length_c   1.000
_cell.angle_alpha   90.00
_cell.angle_beta   90.00
_cell.angle_gamma   90.00
#
_symmetry.space_group_name_H-M   'P 1'
#
loop_
_entity.id
_entity.type
_entity.pdbx_description
1 polymer ?
#
loop_
_entity_poly.entity_id
_entity_poly.type
_entity_poly.pdbx_seq_one_letter_code
_entity_poly.pdbx_strand_id
1 'polypeptide(L)'
;MDTDSTPESENEPDARPAAAPVPTPGTSGSAPASTASLEHDVRVATRTGRYALATALCAAIVSSVVSAGSAVYVSRNELARKESAAAAAEVRENRQRVYADLMTGVAEYVEGLGFLEGTLTRNLPDRETVRAATDDLTGRGGAAIKTVNMVFLVGSMQLVPTLDEFMHPYDSFVRVHLNPFILHKFGGSGDVTDPDGLLRDGPGLVDEIDRMMAESGEFVGDFLVRAREDLGTG
;
A
#
# COMPACT_ATOMS: atom_id res chain seq x y z
N MET A 1 35.44 -12.13 88.86
CA MET A 1 35.98 -11.58 87.61
C MET A 1 34.78 -11.26 86.72
N ASP A 2 34.00 -10.26 87.11
CA ASP A 2 34.15 -8.81 86.81
C ASP A 2 33.26 -8.52 85.58
N THR A 3 32.03 -7.98 85.79
CA THR A 3 31.62 -6.56 85.60
C THR A 3 31.89 -6.08 84.16
N ASP A 4 31.07 -5.31 83.44
CA ASP A 4 30.10 -4.30 83.82
C ASP A 4 29.37 -3.81 82.53
N SER A 5 28.10 -3.41 82.70
CA SER A 5 27.36 -2.27 82.10
C SER A 5 27.54 -1.71 80.66
N THR A 6 26.39 -1.59 79.98
CA THR A 6 25.92 -0.59 78.98
C THR A 6 26.07 0.89 79.46
N PRO A 7 25.87 1.99 78.66
CA PRO A 7 24.56 2.39 78.06
C PRO A 7 24.56 3.33 76.80
N GLU A 8 23.34 3.58 76.27
CA GLU A 8 22.71 4.84 75.72
C GLU A 8 23.45 5.76 74.71
N SER A 9 22.82 6.56 73.83
CA SER A 9 21.43 6.92 73.52
C SER A 9 21.36 7.57 72.12
N GLU A 10 20.16 7.48 71.53
CA GLU A 10 19.40 8.49 70.76
C GLU A 10 20.12 9.65 70.02
N ASN A 11 19.84 9.82 68.72
CA ASN A 11 18.99 10.90 68.18
C ASN A 11 19.06 11.01 66.65
N GLU A 12 17.90 11.10 66.00
CA GLU A 12 17.68 11.77 64.71
C GLU A 12 17.63 13.29 64.97
N PRO A 13 18.11 14.18 64.07
CA PRO A 13 17.15 14.78 63.13
C PRO A 13 17.70 15.29 61.78
N ASP A 14 16.75 15.39 60.86
CA ASP A 14 16.56 16.26 59.69
C ASP A 14 17.38 17.57 59.60
N ALA A 15 17.96 17.86 58.41
CA ALA A 15 18.16 19.21 57.85
C ALA A 15 18.91 19.19 56.48
N ARG A 16 18.21 19.55 55.39
CA ARG A 16 18.80 20.14 54.16
C ARG A 16 18.98 21.65 54.39
N PRO A 17 19.98 22.36 53.80
CA PRO A 17 19.82 22.86 52.42
C PRO A 17 21.10 23.23 51.60
N ALA A 18 20.89 23.32 50.27
CA ALA A 18 21.44 24.26 49.26
C ALA A 18 22.97 24.53 49.07
N ALA A 19 23.45 24.32 47.84
CA ALA A 19 23.86 25.36 46.86
C ALA A 19 25.01 24.91 45.94
N ALA A 20 24.89 25.22 44.64
CA ALA A 20 25.84 24.90 43.56
C ALA A 20 27.09 25.81 43.53
N PRO A 21 28.08 25.49 42.68
CA PRO A 21 28.46 26.45 41.63
C PRO A 21 28.86 25.84 40.27
N VAL A 22 28.61 26.62 39.20
CA VAL A 22 29.10 26.52 37.81
C VAL A 22 30.13 27.66 37.63
N PRO A 23 31.30 27.53 36.96
CA PRO A 23 31.42 27.81 35.50
C PRO A 23 32.54 27.13 34.66
N THR A 24 32.26 26.96 33.36
CA THR A 24 33.12 26.81 32.14
C THR A 24 34.05 28.04 31.91
N PRO A 25 35.03 28.12 30.95
CA PRO A 25 35.11 27.51 29.59
C PRO A 25 36.51 27.15 29.01
N GLY A 26 36.56 26.51 27.83
CA GLY A 26 37.77 26.39 27.00
C GLY A 26 37.54 25.64 25.67
N THR A 27 37.58 26.36 24.56
CA THR A 27 37.20 25.98 23.18
C THR A 27 38.41 25.55 22.34
N SER A 28 38.26 24.57 21.41
CA SER A 28 38.60 24.68 19.96
C SER A 28 38.77 23.31 19.27
N GLY A 29 38.12 23.14 18.10
CA GLY A 29 38.45 22.08 17.15
C GLY A 29 37.32 21.68 16.18
N SER A 30 36.86 22.61 15.33
CA SER A 30 35.99 22.28 14.17
C SER A 30 36.74 21.40 13.17
N ALA A 31 36.19 20.22 12.86
CA ALA A 31 36.52 19.42 11.68
C ALA A 31 35.34 19.45 10.69
N PRO A 32 35.59 19.48 9.37
CA PRO A 32 34.53 19.65 8.37
C PRO A 32 33.63 18.42 8.32
N ALA A 33 32.32 18.64 8.49
CA ALA A 33 31.31 17.59 8.31
C ALA A 33 31.36 17.09 6.87
N SER A 34 31.72 15.82 6.70
CA SER A 34 31.70 15.12 5.42
C SER A 34 30.31 15.21 4.81
N THR A 35 30.22 15.70 3.58
CA THR A 35 28.97 15.79 2.80
C THR A 35 28.30 14.43 2.63
N ALA A 36 29.06 13.33 2.73
CA ALA A 36 28.53 11.97 2.74
C ALA A 36 27.74 11.62 4.02
N SER A 37 28.11 12.21 5.17
CA SER A 37 27.36 12.05 6.42
C SER A 37 26.04 12.80 6.36
N LEU A 38 26.04 14.01 5.78
CA LEU A 38 24.82 14.78 5.53
C LEU A 38 23.86 14.09 4.55
N GLU A 39 24.36 13.47 3.48
CA GLU A 39 23.51 12.68 2.57
C GLU A 39 22.97 11.40 3.22
N HIS A 40 23.75 10.76 4.09
CA HIS A 40 23.28 9.60 4.84
C HIS A 40 22.24 10.00 5.90
N ASP A 41 22.45 11.10 6.61
CA ASP A 41 21.52 11.63 7.60
C ASP A 41 20.24 12.18 6.95
N VAL A 42 20.33 12.76 5.74
CA VAL A 42 19.15 13.14 4.94
C VAL A 42 18.43 11.91 4.39
N ARG A 43 19.14 10.85 3.96
CA ARG A 43 18.49 9.58 3.55
C ARG A 43 17.86 8.85 4.72
N VAL A 44 18.49 8.85 5.89
CA VAL A 44 17.91 8.31 7.11
C VAL A 44 16.72 9.18 7.50
N ALA A 45 16.83 10.50 7.59
CA ALA A 45 15.71 11.39 7.90
C ALA A 45 14.55 11.32 6.90
N THR A 46 14.80 11.09 5.60
CA THR A 46 13.73 10.90 4.60
C THR A 46 13.11 9.50 4.66
N ARG A 47 13.87 8.47 5.04
CA ARG A 47 13.34 7.12 5.29
C ARG A 47 12.52 7.08 6.58
N THR A 48 13.02 7.67 7.67
CA THR A 48 12.31 7.84 8.93
C THR A 48 11.12 8.79 8.77
N GLY A 49 11.19 9.79 7.90
CA GLY A 49 10.08 10.69 7.58
C GLY A 49 8.92 9.98 6.89
N ARG A 50 9.19 9.04 5.97
CA ARG A 50 8.16 8.21 5.32
C ARG A 50 7.51 7.22 6.28
N TYR A 51 8.29 6.60 7.15
CA TYR A 51 7.73 5.76 8.21
C TYR A 51 6.99 6.60 9.24
N ALA A 52 7.48 7.76 9.65
CA ALA A 52 6.77 8.66 10.57
C ALA A 52 5.44 9.16 9.99
N LEU A 53 5.37 9.44 8.68
CA LEU A 53 4.13 9.78 7.99
C LEU A 53 3.16 8.60 7.95
N ALA A 54 3.66 7.39 7.68
CA ALA A 54 2.84 6.17 7.67
C ALA A 54 2.35 5.80 9.08
N THR A 55 3.19 5.90 10.11
CA THR A 55 2.81 5.63 11.50
C THR A 55 1.87 6.72 12.03
N ALA A 56 2.07 7.99 11.64
CA ALA A 56 1.14 9.08 11.98
C ALA A 56 -0.21 8.90 11.28
N LEU A 57 -0.23 8.43 10.03
CA LEU A 57 -1.47 8.12 9.32
C LEU A 57 -2.20 6.94 9.98
N CYS A 58 -1.50 5.84 10.28
CA CYS A 58 -2.08 4.71 10.98
C CYS A 58 -2.53 5.08 12.40
N ALA A 59 -1.76 5.89 13.13
CA ALA A 59 -2.13 6.38 14.46
C ALA A 59 -3.28 7.39 14.41
N ALA A 60 -3.40 8.21 13.36
CA ALA A 60 -4.55 9.09 13.15
C ALA A 60 -5.82 8.30 12.81
N ILE A 61 -5.71 7.24 11.98
CA ILE A 61 -6.81 6.32 11.69
C ILE A 61 -7.25 5.62 12.97
N VAL A 62 -6.32 5.06 13.75
CA VAL A 62 -6.65 4.39 15.02
C VAL A 62 -7.15 5.39 16.08
N SER A 63 -6.60 6.60 16.14
CA SER A 63 -7.05 7.65 17.08
C SER A 63 -8.42 8.21 16.71
N SER A 64 -8.77 8.26 15.42
CA SER A 64 -10.12 8.62 14.97
C SER A 64 -11.18 7.60 15.41
N VAL A 65 -10.77 6.35 15.67
CA VAL A 65 -11.66 5.28 16.16
C VAL A 65 -11.83 5.32 17.69
N VAL A 66 -10.89 5.90 18.45
CA VAL A 66 -10.90 5.85 19.93
C VAL A 66 -11.37 7.16 20.61
N SER A 67 -11.40 8.30 19.92
CA SER A 67 -11.81 9.59 20.50
C SER A 67 -13.34 9.84 20.53
N ALA A 68 -14.18 8.87 20.17
CA ALA A 68 -15.64 8.99 20.21
C ALA A 68 -16.27 8.70 21.60
N GLY A 69 -15.47 8.39 22.61
CA GLY A 69 -15.93 7.92 23.91
C GLY A 69 -15.53 8.80 25.10
N SER A 70 -16.02 10.04 25.21
CA SER A 70 -16.45 10.63 26.50
C SER A 70 -16.94 12.09 26.39
N ALA A 71 -18.21 12.25 26.80
CA ALA A 71 -18.84 13.38 27.48
C ALA A 71 -18.70 14.83 26.94
N VAL A 72 -19.83 15.44 26.54
CA VAL A 72 -20.52 16.53 27.27
C VAL A 72 -21.97 16.59 26.74
N TYR A 73 -22.89 16.61 27.69
CA TYR A 73 -24.33 16.46 27.62
C TYR A 73 -25.07 17.50 26.73
N VAL A 74 -25.99 17.00 25.90
CA VAL A 74 -27.29 17.58 25.48
C VAL A 74 -27.35 18.80 24.52
N SER A 75 -26.26 19.55 24.27
CA SER A 75 -26.19 20.46 23.08
C SER A 75 -25.41 19.84 21.89
N ARG A 76 -24.77 18.68 22.12
CA ARG A 76 -23.97 17.96 21.12
C ARG A 76 -24.77 17.15 20.09
N ASN A 77 -26.09 17.03 20.22
CA ASN A 77 -26.82 16.03 19.43
C ASN A 77 -27.02 16.45 17.96
N GLU A 78 -27.06 17.74 17.65
CA GLU A 78 -27.06 18.21 16.25
C GLU A 78 -25.65 18.33 15.69
N LEU A 79 -24.70 18.80 16.49
CA LEU A 79 -23.31 19.00 16.05
C LEU A 79 -22.61 17.66 15.83
N ALA A 80 -22.75 16.69 16.74
CA ALA A 80 -22.24 15.33 16.55
C ALA A 80 -22.96 14.58 15.42
N ARG A 81 -24.25 14.87 15.19
CA ARG A 81 -25.00 14.28 14.06
C ARG A 81 -24.57 14.89 12.73
N LYS A 82 -24.25 16.19 12.70
CA LYS A 82 -23.65 16.87 11.54
C LYS A 82 -22.21 16.44 11.28
N GLU A 83 -21.39 16.29 12.33
CA GLU A 83 -20.01 15.77 12.24
C GLU A 83 -19.99 14.31 11.78
N SER A 84 -20.87 13.46 12.32
CA SER A 84 -21.02 12.07 11.88
C SER A 84 -21.50 11.97 10.43
N ALA A 85 -22.43 12.84 10.02
CA ALA A 85 -22.88 12.91 8.63
C ALA A 85 -21.77 13.42 7.68
N ALA A 86 -20.98 14.40 8.11
CA ALA A 86 -19.84 14.91 7.34
C ALA A 86 -18.73 13.86 7.20
N ALA A 87 -18.38 13.16 8.27
CA ALA A 87 -17.41 12.06 8.24
C ALA A 87 -17.91 10.89 7.36
N ALA A 88 -19.20 10.55 7.43
CA ALA A 88 -19.79 9.54 6.56
C ALA A 88 -19.77 9.97 5.08
N ALA A 89 -19.99 11.25 4.79
CA ALA A 89 -19.90 11.80 3.44
C ALA A 89 -18.46 11.77 2.91
N GLU A 90 -17.47 12.11 3.73
CA GLU A 90 -16.04 12.06 3.36
C GLU A 90 -15.59 10.62 3.08
N VAL A 91 -16.00 9.66 3.91
CA VAL A 91 -15.73 8.23 3.68
C VAL A 91 -16.36 7.76 2.37
N ARG A 92 -17.61 8.15 2.10
CA ARG A 92 -18.30 7.82 0.84
C ARG A 92 -17.58 8.42 -0.37
N GLU A 93 -17.16 9.68 -0.30
CA GLU A 93 -16.39 10.32 -1.39
C GLU A 93 -15.06 9.62 -1.63
N ASN A 94 -14.33 9.29 -0.57
CA ASN A 94 -13.07 8.57 -0.67
C ASN A 94 -13.24 7.18 -1.30
N ARG A 95 -14.29 6.43 -0.88
CA ARG A 95 -14.65 5.15 -1.50
C ARG A 95 -14.99 5.30 -2.97
N GLN A 96 -15.81 6.28 -3.32
CA GLN A 96 -16.20 6.52 -4.71
C GLN A 96 -14.97 6.80 -5.60
N ARG A 97 -14.02 7.59 -5.10
CA ARG A 97 -12.76 7.84 -5.80
C ARG A 97 -11.96 6.56 -6.00
N VAL A 98 -11.76 5.79 -4.93
CA VAL A 98 -11.02 4.52 -5.00
C VAL A 98 -11.69 3.51 -5.94
N TYR A 99 -13.03 3.46 -5.97
CA TYR A 99 -13.76 2.58 -6.88
C TYR A 99 -13.62 3.02 -8.34
N ALA A 100 -13.63 4.34 -8.60
CA ALA A 100 -13.36 4.88 -9.93
C ALA A 100 -11.92 4.61 -10.39
N ASP A 101 -10.94 4.72 -9.47
CA ASP A 101 -9.54 4.40 -9.74
C ASP A 101 -9.38 2.91 -10.08
N LEU A 102 -10.07 2.01 -9.38
CA LEU A 102 -10.10 0.59 -9.71
C LEU A 102 -10.66 0.34 -11.12
N MET A 103 -11.81 0.93 -11.42
CA MET A 103 -12.43 0.79 -12.74
C MET A 103 -11.52 1.28 -13.87
N THR A 104 -10.81 2.38 -13.62
CA THR A 104 -9.81 2.91 -14.56
C THR A 104 -8.65 1.94 -14.73
N GLY A 105 -8.08 1.44 -13.62
CA GLY A 105 -6.96 0.50 -13.66
C GLY A 105 -7.30 -0.82 -14.37
N VAL A 106 -8.52 -1.35 -14.16
CA VAL A 106 -8.99 -2.56 -14.86
C VAL A 106 -9.20 -2.29 -16.35
N ALA A 107 -9.78 -1.15 -16.71
CA ALA A 107 -9.93 -0.77 -18.12
C ALA A 107 -8.57 -0.64 -18.81
N GLU A 108 -7.61 0.05 -18.19
CA GLU A 108 -6.25 0.16 -18.72
C GLU A 108 -5.59 -1.21 -18.87
N TYR A 109 -5.76 -2.12 -17.89
CA TYR A 109 -5.26 -3.49 -17.98
C TYR A 109 -5.86 -4.27 -19.16
N VAL A 110 -7.18 -4.18 -19.36
CA VAL A 110 -7.88 -4.80 -20.50
C VAL A 110 -7.42 -4.21 -21.84
N GLU A 111 -7.17 -2.90 -21.93
CA GLU A 111 -6.56 -2.30 -23.11
C GLU A 111 -5.16 -2.88 -23.40
N GLY A 112 -4.36 -3.09 -22.34
CA GLY A 112 -3.04 -3.73 -22.45
C GLY A 112 -3.14 -5.17 -22.96
N LEU A 113 -4.15 -5.93 -22.50
CA LEU A 113 -4.43 -7.28 -22.97
C LEU A 113 -4.73 -7.28 -24.46
N GLY A 114 -5.67 -6.44 -24.92
CA GLY A 114 -6.02 -6.32 -26.33
C GLY A 114 -4.85 -5.84 -27.21
N PHE A 115 -3.98 -4.98 -26.69
CA PHE A 115 -2.78 -4.57 -27.42
C PHE A 115 -1.78 -5.73 -27.60
N LEU A 116 -1.55 -6.53 -26.56
CA LEU A 116 -0.69 -7.71 -26.63
C LEU A 116 -1.27 -8.76 -27.59
N GLU A 117 -2.56 -9.06 -27.46
CA GLU A 117 -3.30 -9.96 -28.36
C GLU A 117 -3.17 -9.51 -29.83
N GLY A 118 -3.44 -8.24 -30.12
CA GLY A 118 -3.32 -7.66 -31.45
C GLY A 118 -1.89 -7.64 -32.01
N THR A 119 -0.88 -7.76 -31.15
CA THR A 119 0.52 -7.88 -31.57
C THR A 119 0.87 -9.35 -31.88
N LEU A 120 0.35 -10.30 -31.09
CA LEU A 120 0.57 -11.74 -31.25
C LEU A 120 -0.17 -12.35 -32.45
N THR A 121 -1.33 -11.80 -32.81
CA THR A 121 -2.17 -12.29 -33.92
C THR A 121 -1.71 -11.84 -35.30
N ARG A 122 -0.65 -11.03 -35.40
CA ARG A 122 -0.07 -10.62 -36.69
C ARG A 122 0.58 -11.82 -37.39
N ASN A 123 0.51 -11.85 -38.72
CA ASN A 123 1.11 -12.92 -39.55
C ASN A 123 2.62 -13.15 -39.27
N LEU A 124 3.33 -12.13 -38.77
CA LEU A 124 4.72 -12.18 -38.31
C LEU A 124 4.83 -11.23 -37.08
N PRO A 125 4.67 -11.72 -35.85
CA PRO A 125 4.78 -10.92 -34.64
C PRO A 125 6.20 -10.38 -34.48
N ASP A 126 6.33 -9.06 -34.32
CA ASP A 126 7.62 -8.45 -34.04
C ASP A 126 8.02 -8.66 -32.58
N ARG A 127 9.18 -9.27 -32.37
CA ARG A 127 9.64 -9.70 -31.05
C ARG A 127 9.85 -8.53 -30.08
N GLU A 128 10.36 -7.40 -30.57
CA GLU A 128 10.56 -6.20 -29.75
C GLU A 128 9.22 -5.58 -29.35
N THR A 129 8.29 -5.48 -30.30
CA THR A 129 6.93 -5.00 -30.05
C THR A 129 6.18 -5.89 -29.06
N VAL A 130 6.25 -7.23 -29.19
CA VAL A 130 5.63 -8.15 -28.23
C VAL A 130 6.25 -8.01 -26.85
N ARG A 131 7.58 -7.85 -26.76
CA ARG A 131 8.25 -7.62 -25.48
C ARG A 131 7.75 -6.33 -24.82
N ALA A 132 7.74 -5.22 -25.57
CA ALA A 132 7.25 -3.94 -25.07
C ALA A 132 5.78 -4.01 -24.64
N ALA A 133 4.93 -4.67 -25.43
CA ALA A 133 3.52 -4.91 -25.08
C ALA A 133 3.38 -5.69 -23.77
N THR A 134 4.25 -6.68 -23.56
CA THR A 134 4.21 -7.51 -22.35
C THR A 134 4.70 -6.76 -21.10
N ASP A 135 5.74 -5.95 -21.25
CA ASP A 135 6.24 -5.08 -20.18
C ASP A 135 5.17 -4.04 -19.78
N ASP A 136 4.50 -3.43 -20.76
CA ASP A 136 3.40 -2.48 -20.54
C ASP A 136 2.20 -3.15 -19.83
N LEU A 137 1.77 -4.32 -20.31
CA LEU A 137 0.71 -5.11 -19.69
C LEU A 137 1.02 -5.43 -18.22
N THR A 138 2.26 -5.84 -17.92
CA THR A 138 2.69 -6.15 -16.55
C THR A 138 2.65 -4.91 -15.66
N GLY A 139 3.06 -3.75 -16.19
CA GLY A 139 2.97 -2.46 -15.51
C GLY A 139 1.53 -2.08 -15.17
N ARG A 140 0.62 -2.19 -16.15
CA ARG A 140 -0.82 -1.91 -16.00
C ARG A 140 -1.49 -2.88 -15.02
N GLY A 141 -1.20 -4.18 -15.11
CA GLY A 141 -1.69 -5.17 -14.16
C GLY A 141 -1.25 -4.86 -12.74
N GLY A 142 0.03 -4.52 -12.54
CA GLY A 142 0.53 -4.06 -11.25
C GLY A 142 -0.13 -2.79 -10.71
N ALA A 143 -0.54 -1.86 -11.60
CA ALA A 143 -1.31 -0.68 -11.22
C ALA A 143 -2.75 -1.04 -10.80
N ALA A 144 -3.44 -1.89 -11.57
CA ALA A 144 -4.77 -2.40 -11.23
C ALA A 144 -4.77 -3.11 -9.86
N ILE A 145 -3.78 -3.97 -9.59
CA ILE A 145 -3.67 -4.65 -8.28
C ILE A 145 -3.50 -3.66 -7.12
N LYS A 146 -2.79 -2.54 -7.31
CA LYS A 146 -2.71 -1.50 -6.28
C LYS A 146 -4.09 -0.92 -5.99
N THR A 147 -4.90 -0.67 -7.02
CA THR A 147 -6.26 -0.15 -6.84
C THR A 147 -7.20 -1.16 -6.17
N VAL A 148 -7.07 -2.46 -6.46
CA VAL A 148 -7.78 -3.53 -5.74
C VAL A 148 -7.44 -3.51 -4.24
N ASN A 149 -6.15 -3.39 -3.91
CA ASN A 149 -5.71 -3.28 -2.51
C ASN A 149 -6.26 -2.03 -1.80
N MET A 150 -6.43 -0.93 -2.52
CA MET A 150 -7.06 0.28 -1.97
C MET A 150 -8.55 0.04 -1.70
N VAL A 151 -9.26 -0.72 -2.53
CA VAL A 151 -10.66 -1.10 -2.30
C VAL A 151 -10.79 -1.96 -1.06
N PHE A 152 -9.89 -2.94 -0.86
CA PHE A 152 -9.84 -3.72 0.39
C PHE A 152 -9.67 -2.85 1.65
N LEU A 153 -8.98 -1.71 1.53
CA LEU A 153 -8.74 -0.81 2.66
C LEU A 153 -9.96 0.06 3.00
N VAL A 154 -10.67 0.57 1.99
CA VAL A 154 -11.71 1.59 2.19
C VAL A 154 -13.13 1.05 2.05
N GLY A 155 -13.31 -0.03 1.31
CA GLY A 155 -14.62 -0.61 1.01
C GLY A 155 -15.18 -1.46 2.15
N SER A 156 -16.46 -1.82 2.04
CA SER A 156 -17.03 -2.77 3.00
C SER A 156 -16.57 -4.20 2.74
N MET A 157 -16.68 -5.02 3.79
CA MET A 157 -16.42 -6.47 3.73
C MET A 157 -17.32 -7.21 2.74
N GLN A 158 -18.41 -6.59 2.26
CA GLN A 158 -19.29 -7.19 1.26
C GLN A 158 -18.69 -7.19 -0.15
N LEU A 159 -17.71 -6.32 -0.41
CA LEU A 159 -16.97 -6.27 -1.68
C LEU A 159 -15.88 -7.34 -1.78
N VAL A 160 -15.42 -7.88 -0.63
CA VAL A 160 -14.30 -8.84 -0.57
C VAL A 160 -14.49 -10.04 -1.50
N PRO A 161 -15.65 -10.74 -1.50
CA PRO A 161 -15.84 -11.88 -2.39
C PRO A 161 -15.71 -11.51 -3.87
N THR A 162 -16.26 -10.36 -4.28
CA THR A 162 -16.17 -9.87 -5.66
C THR A 162 -14.74 -9.51 -6.06
N LEU A 163 -13.95 -8.97 -5.13
CA LEU A 163 -12.53 -8.71 -5.38
C LEU A 163 -11.73 -10.02 -5.48
N ASP A 164 -12.01 -11.00 -4.62
CA ASP A 164 -11.35 -12.31 -4.65
C ASP A 164 -11.64 -13.07 -5.96
N GLU A 165 -12.87 -12.98 -6.46
CA GLU A 165 -13.30 -13.56 -7.74
C GLU A 165 -12.52 -13.00 -8.94
N PHE A 166 -12.03 -11.75 -8.87
CA PHE A 166 -11.12 -11.18 -9.87
C PHE A 166 -9.65 -11.52 -9.64
N MET A 167 -9.22 -11.54 -8.38
CA MET A 167 -7.82 -11.82 -8.04
C MET A 167 -7.41 -13.24 -8.41
N HIS A 168 -8.32 -14.21 -8.33
CA HIS A 168 -8.02 -15.60 -8.62
C HIS A 168 -7.68 -15.86 -10.10
N PRO A 169 -8.50 -15.45 -11.09
CA PRO A 169 -8.15 -15.59 -12.49
C PRO A 169 -6.96 -14.72 -12.89
N TYR A 170 -6.82 -13.51 -12.33
CA TYR A 170 -5.63 -12.68 -12.55
C TYR A 170 -4.33 -13.39 -12.13
N ASP A 171 -4.28 -13.96 -10.92
CA ASP A 171 -3.08 -14.66 -10.43
C ASP A 171 -2.81 -15.92 -11.28
N SER A 172 -3.86 -16.63 -11.69
CA SER A 172 -3.76 -17.77 -12.60
C SER A 172 -3.16 -17.36 -13.95
N PHE A 173 -3.74 -16.36 -14.61
CA PHE A 173 -3.25 -15.82 -15.88
C PHE A 173 -1.78 -15.42 -15.79
N VAL A 174 -1.42 -14.63 -14.77
CA VAL A 174 -0.05 -14.14 -14.59
C VAL A 174 0.94 -15.28 -14.33
N ARG A 175 0.62 -16.22 -13.44
CA ARG A 175 1.58 -17.25 -13.03
C ARG A 175 1.68 -18.43 -13.98
N VAL A 176 0.56 -18.82 -14.59
CA VAL A 176 0.46 -20.04 -15.39
C VAL A 176 0.69 -19.76 -16.87
N HIS A 177 0.34 -18.56 -17.35
CA HIS A 177 0.36 -18.24 -18.78
C HIS A 177 1.35 -17.13 -19.12
N LEU A 178 1.17 -15.94 -18.55
CA LEU A 178 1.95 -14.76 -18.92
C LEU A 178 3.43 -14.88 -18.52
N ASN A 179 3.73 -15.13 -17.25
CA ASN A 179 5.12 -15.22 -16.78
C ASN A 179 5.90 -16.38 -17.46
N PRO A 180 5.33 -17.58 -17.60
CA PRO A 180 5.99 -18.66 -18.34
C PRO A 180 6.27 -18.28 -19.80
N PHE A 181 5.32 -17.63 -20.48
CA PHE A 181 5.53 -17.11 -21.83
C PHE A 181 6.68 -16.10 -21.87
N ILE A 182 6.70 -15.12 -20.96
CA ILE A 182 7.77 -14.11 -20.86
C ILE A 182 9.12 -14.78 -20.63
N LEU A 183 9.21 -15.70 -19.67
CA LEU A 183 10.45 -16.35 -19.31
C LEU A 183 10.97 -17.21 -20.47
N HIS A 184 10.08 -17.95 -21.12
CA HIS A 184 10.44 -18.81 -22.24
C HIS A 184 10.88 -17.99 -23.46
N LYS A 185 10.17 -16.90 -23.78
CA LYS A 185 10.43 -16.11 -24.99
C LYS A 185 11.45 -15.02 -24.80
N PHE A 186 11.49 -14.32 -23.66
CA PHE A 186 12.32 -13.14 -23.45
C PHE A 186 13.35 -13.27 -22.32
N GLY A 187 13.36 -14.40 -21.61
CA GLY A 187 14.35 -14.70 -20.58
C GLY A 187 15.77 -14.86 -21.12
N GLY A 188 16.77 -14.78 -20.24
CA GLY A 188 18.20 -14.81 -20.60
C GLY A 188 18.71 -16.13 -21.20
N SER A 189 17.93 -17.21 -21.12
CA SER A 189 18.17 -18.48 -21.83
C SER A 189 17.21 -18.71 -22.99
N GLY A 190 16.37 -17.72 -23.31
CA GLY A 190 15.44 -17.78 -24.42
C GLY A 190 16.22 -17.91 -25.72
N ASP A 191 15.79 -18.84 -26.56
CA ASP A 191 16.39 -19.10 -27.85
C ASP A 191 16.20 -17.85 -28.73
N VAL A 192 17.14 -16.91 -28.67
CA VAL A 192 17.19 -15.71 -29.54
C VAL A 192 17.14 -16.12 -31.02
N THR A 193 17.44 -17.39 -31.27
CA THR A 193 17.46 -18.11 -32.54
C THR A 193 16.17 -18.84 -32.92
N ASP A 194 15.05 -18.71 -32.17
CA ASP A 194 13.73 -19.24 -32.56
C ASP A 194 12.82 -18.14 -33.16
N PRO A 195 12.99 -17.77 -34.46
CA PRO A 195 12.21 -16.72 -35.10
C PRO A 195 10.72 -17.06 -35.19
N ASP A 196 10.37 -18.35 -35.24
CA ASP A 196 8.99 -18.83 -35.35
C ASP A 196 8.35 -19.11 -33.98
N GLY A 197 9.11 -18.94 -32.89
CA GLY A 197 8.65 -19.26 -31.55
C GLY A 197 7.43 -18.47 -31.10
N LEU A 198 7.32 -17.21 -31.53
CA LEU A 198 6.14 -16.38 -31.24
C LEU A 198 4.92 -16.81 -32.07
N LEU A 199 5.12 -17.25 -33.31
CA LEU A 199 4.03 -17.78 -34.14
C LEU A 199 3.47 -19.09 -33.60
N ARG A 200 4.35 -19.94 -33.06
CA ARG A 200 3.99 -21.25 -32.52
C ARG A 200 3.28 -21.16 -31.17
N ASP A 201 3.79 -20.34 -30.26
CA ASP A 201 3.30 -20.30 -28.87
C ASP A 201 2.34 -19.13 -28.61
N GLY A 202 2.31 -18.13 -29.50
CA GLY A 202 1.43 -16.97 -29.42
C GLY A 202 -0.06 -17.33 -29.34
N PRO A 203 -0.60 -18.25 -30.17
CA PRO A 203 -2.02 -18.61 -30.13
C PRO A 203 -2.49 -19.11 -28.75
N GLY A 204 -1.66 -19.91 -28.07
CA GLY A 204 -2.01 -20.40 -26.72
C GLY A 204 -2.07 -19.30 -25.67
N LEU A 205 -1.28 -18.23 -25.82
CA LEU A 205 -1.39 -17.05 -24.94
C LEU A 205 -2.59 -16.17 -25.33
N VAL A 206 -2.91 -16.06 -26.63
CA VAL A 206 -4.09 -15.33 -27.12
C VAL A 206 -5.38 -15.91 -26.54
N ASP A 207 -5.55 -17.24 -26.57
CA ASP A 207 -6.74 -17.90 -25.98
C ASP A 207 -6.93 -17.56 -24.49
N GLU A 208 -5.83 -17.39 -23.76
CA GLU A 208 -5.84 -17.06 -22.33
C GLU A 208 -6.02 -15.56 -22.08
N ILE A 209 -5.56 -14.71 -23.01
CA ILE A 209 -5.88 -13.28 -23.01
C ILE A 209 -7.38 -13.07 -23.22
N ASP A 210 -7.98 -13.77 -24.19
CA ASP A 210 -9.43 -13.72 -24.46
C ASP A 210 -10.24 -14.10 -23.23
N ARG A 211 -9.82 -15.17 -22.54
CA ARG A 211 -10.46 -15.61 -21.28
C ARG A 211 -10.34 -14.53 -20.19
N MET A 212 -9.15 -13.98 -19.97
CA MET A 212 -8.92 -12.96 -18.95
C MET A 212 -9.71 -11.66 -19.23
N MET A 213 -9.85 -11.27 -20.51
CA MET A 213 -10.68 -10.13 -20.90
C MET A 213 -12.16 -10.37 -20.59
N ALA A 214 -12.67 -11.57 -20.86
CA ALA A 214 -14.04 -11.95 -20.53
C ALA A 214 -14.30 -11.93 -19.01
N GLU A 215 -13.41 -12.55 -18.23
CA GLU A 215 -13.48 -12.56 -16.76
C GLU A 215 -13.38 -11.15 -16.16
N SER A 216 -12.55 -10.28 -16.74
CA SER A 216 -12.48 -8.87 -16.35
C SER A 216 -13.79 -8.14 -16.62
N GLY A 217 -14.48 -8.46 -17.72
CA GLY A 217 -15.79 -7.90 -18.05
C GLY A 217 -16.88 -8.33 -17.07
N GLU A 218 -16.91 -9.60 -16.67
CA GLU A 218 -17.82 -10.11 -15.65
C GLU A 218 -17.57 -9.45 -14.28
N PHE A 219 -16.31 -9.38 -13.86
CA PHE A 219 -15.91 -8.69 -12.62
C PHE A 219 -16.40 -7.24 -12.58
N VAL A 220 -16.22 -6.49 -13.68
CA VAL A 220 -16.68 -5.09 -13.76
C VAL A 220 -18.18 -4.99 -13.52
N GLY A 221 -18.98 -5.88 -14.11
CA GLY A 221 -20.43 -5.92 -13.90
C GLY A 221 -20.79 -6.13 -12.43
N ASP A 222 -20.23 -7.17 -11.81
CA ASP A 222 -20.52 -7.52 -10.43
C ASP A 222 -20.01 -6.48 -9.43
N PHE A 223 -18.81 -5.96 -9.66
CA PHE A 223 -18.21 -4.91 -8.84
C PHE A 223 -19.08 -3.65 -8.86
N LEU A 224 -19.58 -3.21 -10.01
CA LEU A 224 -20.43 -2.02 -10.10
C LEU A 224 -21.73 -2.16 -9.30
N VAL A 225 -22.36 -3.33 -9.33
CA VAL A 225 -23.57 -3.60 -8.54
C VAL A 225 -23.27 -3.47 -7.05
N ARG A 226 -22.23 -4.16 -6.58
CA ARG A 226 -21.86 -4.15 -5.15
C ARG A 226 -21.30 -2.81 -4.69
N ALA A 227 -20.57 -2.11 -5.54
CA ALA A 227 -20.04 -0.79 -5.25
C ALA A 227 -21.17 0.23 -5.07
N ARG A 228 -22.25 0.14 -5.87
CA ARG A 228 -23.43 0.99 -5.69
C ARG A 228 -24.15 0.70 -4.38
N GLU A 229 -24.33 -0.57 -4.02
CA GLU A 229 -24.89 -0.96 -2.73
C GLU A 229 -24.03 -0.42 -1.57
N ASP A 230 -22.71 -0.58 -1.64
CA ASP A 230 -21.77 -0.08 -0.63
C ASP A 230 -21.77 1.45 -0.51
N LEU A 231 -21.88 2.14 -1.65
CA LEU A 231 -22.04 3.58 -1.70
C LEU A 231 -23.45 4.02 -1.30
N GLY A 232 -24.42 3.12 -1.08
CA GLY A 232 -25.81 3.45 -0.78
C GLY A 232 -26.53 4.20 -1.91
N THR A 233 -26.19 3.85 -3.17
CA THR A 233 -26.80 4.35 -4.42
C THR A 233 -27.38 3.21 -5.29
N GLY A 234 -27.35 1.98 -4.76
CA GLY A 234 -27.94 0.76 -5.32
C GLY A 234 -29.37 0.54 -4.84
#